data_AF-A0A1G2XVL9-F1
#
_entry.id   AF-A0A1G2XVL9-F1
#
_cell.length_a   1.000
_cell.length_b   1.000
_cell.length_c   1.000
_cell.angle_alpha   90.00
_cell.angle_beta   90.00
_cell.angle_gamma   90.00
#
_symmetry.space_group_name_H-M   'P 1'
#
loop_
_entity.id
_entity.type
_entity.pdbx_description
1 polymer ?
#
loop_
_entity_poly.entity_id
_entity_poly.type
_entity_poly.pdbx_seq_one_letter_code
_entity_poly.pdbx_strand_id
1 'polypeptide(L)'
;MEPIKQLKIDFERESVSNIQIYLMNLLNTQDVVYDIDGEVVNEINASPYCKTLRFISECNDYCSTYSWELSKSAIHFKKPFEDTCPGGLTLLSMPICLDENTVIGAHCITISNPLRSKFSIYDIANQFRIDAHILWDAVKKTPLIPKPILKIAREQAILATELMSKVQACIHTIKQSESAMAKKYHSIEEIIKTQKNE
;
A
#
# COMPACT_ATOMS: atom_id res chain seq x y z
N MET A 1 23.45 11.49 -18.01
CA MET A 1 22.89 10.27 -17.40
C MET A 1 21.44 10.21 -17.83
N GLU A 2 21.07 9.23 -18.64
CA GLU A 2 19.64 8.97 -18.89
C GLU A 2 18.97 8.58 -17.56
N PRO A 3 17.76 9.08 -17.27
CA PRO A 3 17.04 8.65 -16.09
C PRO A 3 16.78 7.15 -16.22
N ILE A 4 17.29 6.37 -15.27
CA ILE A 4 16.90 4.97 -15.12
C ILE A 4 15.39 4.98 -14.96
N LYS A 5 14.68 4.48 -15.97
CA LYS A 5 13.22 4.39 -15.97
C LYS A 5 12.83 3.53 -14.77
N GLN A 6 12.40 4.16 -13.68
CA GLN A 6 12.06 3.44 -12.46
C GLN A 6 10.91 2.48 -12.78
N LEU A 7 11.06 1.23 -12.36
CA LEU A 7 10.07 0.19 -12.58
C LEU A 7 8.86 0.50 -11.70
N LYS A 8 7.75 0.90 -12.34
CA LYS A 8 6.48 1.11 -11.67
C LYS A 8 5.74 -0.20 -11.45
N ILE A 9 4.86 -0.21 -10.46
CA ILE A 9 3.89 -1.29 -10.27
C ILE A 9 2.88 -1.22 -11.43
N ASP A 10 2.97 -2.18 -12.35
CA ASP A 10 2.04 -2.31 -13.48
C ASP A 10 1.20 -3.58 -13.28
N PHE A 11 0.09 -3.39 -12.57
CA PHE A 11 -0.66 -4.46 -11.91
C PHE A 11 -2.08 -4.60 -12.45
N GLU A 12 -2.58 -5.84 -12.58
CA GLU A 12 -4.03 -6.08 -12.61
C GLU A 12 -4.55 -5.91 -11.19
N ARG A 13 -5.10 -4.74 -10.87
CA ARG A 13 -5.62 -4.30 -9.55
C ARG A 13 -6.23 -5.41 -8.67
N GLU A 14 -6.86 -6.40 -9.29
CA GLU A 14 -7.47 -7.58 -8.70
C GLU A 14 -6.55 -8.42 -7.78
N SER A 15 -5.29 -8.69 -8.15
CA SER A 15 -4.41 -9.57 -7.34
C SER A 15 -3.89 -8.94 -6.03
N VAL A 16 -3.67 -7.62 -5.97
CA VAL A 16 -3.26 -6.84 -4.80
C VAL A 16 -4.49 -6.65 -3.92
N SER A 17 -5.63 -6.38 -4.55
CA SER A 17 -6.93 -6.29 -3.87
C SER A 17 -7.22 -7.54 -3.05
N ASN A 18 -7.00 -8.75 -3.57
CA ASN A 18 -7.26 -9.98 -2.80
C ASN A 18 -6.40 -10.10 -1.53
N ILE A 19 -5.12 -9.73 -1.60
CA ILE A 19 -4.22 -9.76 -0.43
C ILE A 19 -4.65 -8.71 0.60
N GLN A 20 -4.96 -7.50 0.15
CA GLN A 20 -5.43 -6.42 1.03
C GLN A 20 -6.78 -6.76 1.66
N ILE A 21 -7.72 -7.36 0.91
CA ILE A 21 -9.02 -7.83 1.43
C ILE A 21 -8.82 -8.85 2.54
N TYR A 22 -7.90 -9.81 2.36
CA TYR A 22 -7.59 -10.79 3.40
C TYR A 22 -7.13 -10.12 4.70
N LEU A 23 -6.23 -9.15 4.61
CA LEU A 23 -5.76 -8.40 5.78
C LEU A 23 -6.88 -7.54 6.40
N MET A 24 -7.70 -6.89 5.57
CA MET A 24 -8.80 -6.04 6.05
C MET A 24 -9.95 -6.83 6.67
N ASN A 25 -10.15 -8.10 6.30
CA ASN A 25 -11.08 -8.98 7.01
C ASN A 25 -10.61 -9.29 8.44
N LEU A 26 -9.29 -9.29 8.68
CA LEU A 26 -8.71 -9.49 10.02
C LEU A 26 -8.64 -8.19 10.82
N LEU A 27 -8.22 -7.10 10.17
CA LEU A 27 -7.86 -5.84 10.80
C LEU A 27 -8.97 -4.79 10.78
N ASN A 28 -9.93 -4.87 9.86
CA ASN A 28 -10.98 -3.87 9.66
C ASN A 28 -10.45 -2.41 9.72
N THR A 29 -9.26 -2.19 9.18
CA THR A 29 -8.55 -0.92 9.24
C THR A 29 -8.45 -0.28 7.86
N GLN A 30 -7.26 0.16 7.47
CA GLN A 30 -6.97 0.80 6.20
C GLN A 30 -5.64 0.27 5.67
N ASP A 31 -5.58 0.06 4.37
CA ASP A 31 -4.47 -0.53 3.64
C ASP A 31 -4.31 0.20 2.30
N VAL A 32 -3.10 0.64 2.00
CA VAL A 32 -2.75 1.36 0.78
C VAL A 32 -1.47 0.80 0.19
N VAL A 33 -1.46 0.59 -1.12
CA VAL A 33 -0.26 0.28 -1.89
C VAL A 33 0.06 1.47 -2.79
N TYR A 34 1.29 1.94 -2.69
CA TYR A 34 1.85 3.01 -3.50
C TYR A 34 2.88 2.45 -4.47
N ASP A 35 2.95 3.01 -5.68
CA ASP A 35 4.12 2.85 -6.54
C ASP A 35 5.29 3.73 -6.03
N ILE A 36 6.45 3.61 -6.68
CA ILE A 36 7.65 4.36 -6.31
C ILE A 36 7.51 5.88 -6.43
N ASP A 37 6.59 6.36 -7.28
CA ASP A 37 6.34 7.79 -7.49
C ASP A 37 5.30 8.35 -6.53
N GLY A 38 4.64 7.49 -5.75
CA GLY A 38 3.61 7.86 -4.79
C GLY A 38 2.19 7.80 -5.34
N GLU A 39 2.01 7.26 -6.54
CA GLU A 39 0.69 6.99 -7.07
C GLU A 39 0.05 5.82 -6.32
N VAL A 40 -1.22 5.97 -5.96
CA VAL A 40 -1.99 4.91 -5.30
C VAL A 40 -2.32 3.83 -6.31
N VAL A 41 -1.69 2.67 -6.15
CA VAL A 41 -2.00 1.47 -6.95
C VAL A 41 -3.34 0.89 -6.52
N ASN A 42 -3.55 0.77 -5.21
CA ASN A 42 -4.84 0.37 -4.65
C ASN A 42 -4.98 0.80 -3.19
N GLU A 43 -6.21 1.06 -2.76
CA GLU A 43 -6.55 1.39 -1.37
C GLU A 43 -7.81 0.62 -0.95
N ILE A 44 -7.76 0.04 0.25
CA ILE A 44 -8.92 -0.52 0.94
C ILE A 44 -9.06 0.15 2.29
N ASN A 45 -10.20 0.82 2.51
CA ASN A 45 -10.55 1.41 3.78
C ASN A 45 -11.80 0.70 4.34
N ALA A 46 -11.60 -0.20 5.29
CA ALA A 46 -12.68 -0.90 5.99
C ALA A 46 -13.12 -0.14 7.25
N SER A 47 -12.21 0.64 7.86
CA SER A 47 -12.42 1.35 9.12
C SER A 47 -13.49 2.44 9.09
N PRO A 48 -14.58 2.33 9.89
CA PRO A 48 -15.51 3.42 10.10
C PRO A 48 -14.84 4.68 10.68
N TYR A 49 -13.81 4.49 11.51
CA TYR A 49 -13.04 5.58 12.11
C TYR A 49 -12.22 6.35 11.06
N CYS A 50 -11.41 5.67 10.25
CA CYS A 50 -10.64 6.35 9.19
C CYS A 50 -11.56 7.00 8.15
N LYS A 51 -12.70 6.37 7.81
CA LYS A 51 -13.73 6.98 6.95
C LYS A 51 -14.28 8.27 7.53
N THR A 52 -14.54 8.32 8.83
CA THR A 52 -15.06 9.51 9.51
C THR A 52 -14.02 10.63 9.54
N LEU A 53 -12.77 10.31 9.87
CA LEU A 53 -11.65 11.27 9.86
C LEU A 53 -11.48 11.94 8.48
N ARG A 54 -11.62 11.15 7.41
CA ARG A 54 -11.48 11.62 6.03
C ARG A 54 -12.70 12.39 5.55
N PHE A 55 -13.89 11.82 5.69
CA PHE A 55 -15.10 12.39 5.08
C PHE A 55 -15.46 13.80 5.59
N ILE A 56 -15.23 14.06 6.88
CA ILE A 56 -15.71 15.28 7.54
C ILE A 56 -14.63 16.35 7.59
N SER A 57 -13.34 15.98 7.51
CA SER A 57 -12.27 16.97 7.59
C SER A 57 -12.02 17.65 6.26
N GLU A 58 -11.79 18.97 6.31
CA GLU A 58 -11.10 19.73 5.25
C GLU A 58 -9.64 19.26 5.07
N CYS A 59 -9.18 18.37 5.96
CA CYS A 59 -7.84 17.81 6.04
C CYS A 59 -7.76 16.40 5.43
N ASN A 60 -8.57 16.06 4.43
CA ASN A 60 -8.54 14.75 3.77
C ASN A 60 -7.12 14.33 3.34
N ASP A 61 -6.35 15.29 2.85
CA ASP A 61 -4.98 15.09 2.40
C ASP A 61 -4.03 14.71 3.54
N TYR A 62 -4.31 15.08 4.79
CA TYR A 62 -3.41 14.81 5.91
C TYR A 62 -3.16 13.31 6.12
N CYS A 63 -4.20 12.48 6.00
CA CYS A 63 -4.05 11.03 6.14
C CYS A 63 -3.21 10.44 5.00
N SER A 64 -3.52 10.83 3.76
CA SER A 64 -2.85 10.32 2.56
C SER A 64 -1.39 10.78 2.50
N THR A 65 -1.12 12.05 2.80
CA THR A 65 0.22 12.61 2.89
C THR A 65 1.04 11.88 3.94
N TYR A 66 0.51 11.67 5.15
CA TYR A 66 1.26 10.97 6.19
C TYR A 66 1.62 9.53 5.79
N SER A 67 0.64 8.77 5.28
CA SER A 67 0.87 7.40 4.80
C SER A 67 1.91 7.37 3.68
N TRP A 68 1.91 8.36 2.79
CA TRP A 68 2.92 8.49 1.75
C TRP A 68 4.31 8.83 2.30
N GLU A 69 4.43 9.79 3.21
CA GLU A 69 5.72 10.15 3.85
C GLU A 69 6.37 8.94 4.55
N LEU A 70 5.57 8.15 5.28
CA LEU A 70 6.04 6.92 5.90
C LEU A 70 6.49 5.89 4.84
N SER A 71 5.74 5.80 3.74
CA SER A 71 6.05 4.91 2.61
C SER A 71 7.32 5.29 1.86
N LYS A 72 7.59 6.58 1.69
CA LYS A 72 8.87 7.06 1.15
C LYS A 72 10.04 6.61 2.01
N SER A 73 9.89 6.60 3.34
CA SER A 73 10.92 6.10 4.24
C SER A 73 11.17 4.61 4.00
N ALA A 74 10.10 3.81 3.89
CA ALA A 74 10.22 2.38 3.60
C ALA A 74 10.90 2.10 2.25
N ILE A 75 10.54 2.87 1.22
CA ILE A 75 11.15 2.78 -0.12
C ILE A 75 12.63 3.14 -0.06
N HIS A 76 12.95 4.30 0.50
CA HIS A 76 14.30 4.86 0.51
C HIS A 76 15.29 3.97 1.27
N PHE A 77 14.91 3.51 2.46
CA PHE A 77 15.79 2.71 3.31
C PHE A 77 15.63 1.21 3.11
N LYS A 78 14.75 0.78 2.20
CA LYS A 78 14.49 -0.64 1.86
C LYS A 78 14.20 -1.51 3.08
N LYS A 79 13.47 -0.96 4.06
CA LYS A 79 13.11 -1.66 5.31
C LYS A 79 11.76 -1.20 5.84
N PRO A 80 11.11 -1.98 6.73
CA PRO A 80 9.86 -1.56 7.35
C PRO A 80 10.02 -0.33 8.24
N PHE A 81 9.01 0.54 8.24
CA PHE A 81 8.85 1.67 9.17
C PHE A 81 7.50 1.58 9.85
N GLU A 82 7.49 1.85 11.16
CA GLU A 82 6.30 1.83 11.98
C GLU A 82 6.18 3.17 12.71
N ASP A 83 5.00 3.79 12.65
CA ASP A 83 4.77 5.09 13.29
C ASP A 83 3.29 5.30 13.62
N THR A 84 2.99 6.21 14.54
CA THR A 84 1.62 6.57 14.92
C THR A 84 1.15 7.78 14.13
N CYS A 85 0.14 7.59 13.29
CA CYS A 85 -0.42 8.68 12.50
C CYS A 85 -1.15 9.71 13.38
N PRO A 86 -1.42 10.92 12.84
CA PRO A 86 -2.17 11.96 13.54
C PRO A 86 -3.57 11.50 14.03
N GLY A 87 -4.17 10.52 13.38
CA GLY A 87 -5.42 9.90 13.82
C GLY A 87 -5.27 8.96 15.02
N GLY A 88 -4.08 8.85 15.62
CA GLY A 88 -3.82 8.01 16.79
C GLY A 88 -3.74 6.52 16.48
N LEU A 89 -3.45 6.15 15.23
CA LEU A 89 -3.33 4.76 14.78
C LEU A 89 -1.89 4.45 14.37
N THR A 90 -1.36 3.30 14.80
CA THR A 90 -0.10 2.76 14.31
C THR A 90 -0.22 2.26 12.87
N LEU A 91 0.61 2.83 12.00
CA LEU A 91 0.83 2.42 10.62
C LEU A 91 2.14 1.64 10.53
N LEU A 92 2.15 0.63 9.67
CA LEU A 92 3.33 -0.10 9.25
C LEU A 92 3.46 0.06 7.73
N SER A 93 4.57 0.63 7.28
CA SER A 93 4.91 0.71 5.87
C SER A 93 6.12 -0.17 5.55
N MET A 94 6.03 -0.93 4.47
CA MET A 94 7.02 -1.92 4.06
C MET A 94 7.31 -1.78 2.57
N PRO A 95 8.58 -1.90 2.14
CA PRO A 95 8.92 -1.81 0.72
C PRO A 95 8.39 -3.02 -0.04
N ILE A 96 7.96 -2.81 -1.27
CA ILE A 96 7.69 -3.87 -2.25
C ILE A 96 8.88 -3.94 -3.19
N CYS A 97 9.53 -5.11 -3.23
CA CYS A 97 10.79 -5.30 -3.95
C CYS A 97 10.64 -6.33 -5.08
N LEU A 98 11.33 -6.12 -6.21
CA LEU A 98 11.49 -7.15 -7.25
C LEU A 98 12.64 -8.12 -6.90
N ASP A 99 13.67 -7.59 -6.25
CA ASP A 99 14.85 -8.30 -5.81
C ASP A 99 15.48 -7.55 -4.61
N GLU A 100 16.63 -7.99 -4.10
CA GLU A 100 17.28 -7.36 -2.94
C GLU A 100 17.63 -5.87 -3.15
N ASN A 101 17.78 -5.44 -4.40
CA ASN A 101 18.26 -4.10 -4.76
C ASN A 101 17.19 -3.21 -5.38
N THR A 102 16.10 -3.78 -5.88
CA THR A 102 15.09 -3.05 -6.67
C THR A 102 13.78 -2.92 -5.89
N VAL A 103 13.52 -1.73 -5.36
CA VAL A 103 12.21 -1.36 -4.77
C VAL A 103 11.34 -0.73 -5.85
N ILE A 104 10.06 -1.09 -5.89
CA ILE A 104 9.09 -0.62 -6.88
C ILE A 104 7.89 0.11 -6.26
N GLY A 105 7.81 0.14 -4.94
CA GLY A 105 6.73 0.80 -4.22
C GLY A 105 6.72 0.42 -2.74
N ALA A 106 5.60 0.68 -2.07
CA ALA A 106 5.41 0.34 -0.67
C ALA A 106 3.97 -0.04 -0.35
N HIS A 107 3.83 -0.92 0.64
CA HIS A 107 2.57 -1.33 1.23
C HIS A 107 2.47 -0.70 2.63
N CYS A 108 1.49 0.16 2.83
CA CYS A 108 1.23 0.88 4.06
C CYS A 108 -0.11 0.47 4.66
N ILE A 109 -0.07 -0.12 5.86
CA ILE A 109 -1.25 -0.70 6.51
C ILE A 109 -1.36 -0.25 7.95
N THR A 110 -2.59 -0.06 8.42
CA THR A 110 -2.88 0.25 9.82
C THR A 110 -2.97 -1.03 10.66
N ILE A 111 -2.15 -1.14 11.71
CA ILE A 111 -1.99 -2.34 12.54
C ILE A 111 -2.37 -2.13 14.02
N SER A 112 -3.32 -1.24 14.28
CA SER A 112 -3.76 -0.92 15.65
C SER A 112 -5.25 -0.59 15.73
N ASN A 113 -5.78 -0.56 16.95
CA ASN A 113 -7.12 -0.06 17.21
C ASN A 113 -7.10 1.47 17.41
N PRO A 114 -8.19 2.18 17.09
CA PRO A 114 -8.36 3.57 17.52
C PRO A 114 -8.27 3.70 19.04
N LEU A 115 -7.72 4.82 19.50
CA LEU A 115 -7.69 5.16 20.92
C LEU A 115 -9.13 5.27 21.47
N ARG A 116 -9.37 4.71 22.66
CA ARG A 116 -10.70 4.72 23.32
C ARG A 116 -10.75 5.60 24.57
N SER A 117 -9.75 6.47 24.75
CA SER A 117 -9.79 7.52 25.78
C SER A 117 -10.59 8.71 25.27
N LYS A 118 -11.51 9.23 26.10
CA LYS A 118 -12.26 10.44 25.75
C LYS A 118 -11.31 11.59 25.42
N PHE A 119 -10.32 11.85 26.28
CA PHE A 119 -9.34 12.92 26.09
C PHE A 119 -8.63 12.83 24.73
N SER A 120 -8.10 11.66 24.39
CA SER A 120 -7.43 11.44 23.10
C SER A 120 -8.36 11.68 21.91
N ILE A 121 -9.64 11.31 22.02
CA ILE A 121 -10.60 11.55 20.95
C ILE A 121 -10.97 13.02 20.83
N TYR A 122 -11.05 13.77 21.92
CA TYR A 122 -11.22 15.24 21.85
C TYR A 122 -10.02 15.90 21.17
N ASP A 123 -8.79 15.50 21.52
CA ASP A 123 -7.58 16.07 20.94
C ASP A 123 -7.50 15.81 19.43
N ILE A 124 -7.75 14.57 19.00
CA ILE A 124 -7.76 14.19 17.59
C ILE A 124 -8.90 14.89 16.84
N ALA A 125 -10.11 14.94 17.42
CA ALA A 125 -11.24 15.62 16.82
C ALA A 125 -10.93 17.11 16.57
N ASN A 126 -10.30 17.78 17.53
CA ASN A 126 -9.85 19.16 17.39
C ASN A 126 -8.79 19.32 16.29
N GLN A 127 -7.79 18.43 16.22
CA GLN A 127 -6.76 18.44 15.18
C GLN A 127 -7.36 18.31 13.77
N PHE A 128 -8.35 17.43 13.61
CA PHE A 128 -9.02 17.20 12.33
C PHE A 128 -10.21 18.14 12.08
N ARG A 129 -10.51 19.05 13.03
CA ARG A 129 -11.66 19.98 12.99
C ARG A 129 -13.02 19.26 12.82
N ILE A 130 -13.18 18.13 13.52
CA ILE A 130 -14.40 17.31 13.53
C ILE A 130 -15.07 17.45 14.90
N ASP A 131 -16.41 17.35 14.95
CA ASP A 131 -17.13 17.21 16.21
C ASP A 131 -16.69 15.92 16.94
N ALA A 132 -16.25 16.07 18.20
CA ALA A 132 -15.75 14.96 19.00
C ALA A 132 -16.78 13.85 19.26
N HIS A 133 -18.09 14.17 19.30
CA HIS A 133 -19.15 13.17 19.44
C HIS A 133 -19.26 12.30 18.19
N ILE A 134 -19.14 12.89 16.99
CA ILE A 134 -19.16 12.15 15.74
C ILE A 134 -17.98 11.19 15.69
N LEU A 135 -16.77 11.67 16.01
CA LEU A 135 -15.57 10.84 16.03
C LEU A 135 -15.67 9.73 17.10
N TRP A 136 -16.18 10.05 18.28
CA TRP A 136 -16.41 9.09 19.36
C TRP A 136 -17.37 7.97 18.97
N ASP A 137 -18.45 8.30 18.25
CA ASP A 137 -19.38 7.29 17.77
C ASP A 137 -18.79 6.41 16.66
N ALA A 138 -17.90 6.95 15.82
CA ALA A 138 -17.13 6.17 14.86
C ALA A 138 -16.17 5.17 15.55
N VAL A 139 -15.52 5.59 16.64
CA VAL A 139 -14.67 4.72 17.47
C VAL A 139 -15.47 3.57 18.07
N LYS A 140 -16.69 3.84 18.59
CA LYS A 140 -17.57 2.79 19.14
C LYS A 140 -18.01 1.77 18.08
N LYS A 141 -18.29 2.24 16.86
CA LYS A 141 -18.69 1.39 15.73
C LYS A 141 -17.53 0.57 15.17
N THR A 142 -16.29 0.97 15.43
CA THR A 142 -15.09 0.24 15.01
C THR A 142 -14.86 -0.94 15.96
N PRO A 143 -14.93 -2.20 15.48
CA PRO A 143 -14.67 -3.39 16.28
C PRO A 143 -13.29 -3.32 16.95
N LEU A 144 -13.22 -3.72 18.22
CA LEU A 144 -11.94 -3.81 18.93
C LEU A 144 -11.26 -5.13 18.59
N ILE A 145 -10.05 -5.06 18.08
CA ILE A 145 -9.24 -6.24 17.78
C ILE A 145 -8.41 -6.61 19.02
N PRO A 146 -8.48 -7.87 19.50
CA PRO A 146 -7.68 -8.31 20.63
C PRO A 146 -6.17 -8.15 20.37
N LYS A 147 -5.40 -7.78 21.41
CA LYS A 147 -3.94 -7.60 21.30
C LYS A 147 -3.19 -8.80 20.67
N PRO A 148 -3.52 -10.07 20.99
CA PRO A 148 -2.88 -11.21 20.34
C PRO A 148 -3.13 -11.24 18.82
N ILE A 149 -4.33 -10.85 18.38
CA ILE A 149 -4.69 -10.78 16.96
C ILE A 149 -3.96 -9.63 16.27
N LEU A 150 -3.79 -8.48 16.92
CA LEU A 150 -2.98 -7.38 16.37
C LEU A 150 -1.51 -7.79 16.14
N LYS A 151 -0.94 -8.58 17.07
CA LYS A 151 0.42 -9.10 16.90
C LYS A 151 0.52 -10.04 15.70
N ILE A 152 -0.43 -10.96 15.56
CA ILE A 152 -0.49 -11.88 14.41
C ILE A 152 -0.68 -11.09 13.12
N ALA A 153 -1.58 -10.11 13.12
CA ALA A 153 -1.88 -9.31 11.94
C ALA A 153 -0.67 -8.49 11.46
N ARG A 154 0.17 -8.01 12.38
CA ARG A 154 1.47 -7.37 12.04
C ARG A 154 2.39 -8.33 11.29
N GLU A 155 2.54 -9.56 11.79
CA GLU A 155 3.34 -10.60 11.12
C GLU A 155 2.74 -10.98 9.75
N GLN A 156 1.42 -11.11 9.68
CA GLN A 156 0.71 -11.38 8.41
C GLN A 156 0.87 -10.24 7.40
N ALA A 157 0.86 -8.98 7.84
CA ALA A 157 1.11 -7.83 6.97
C ALA A 157 2.51 -7.87 6.34
N ILE A 158 3.53 -8.28 7.09
CA ILE A 158 4.89 -8.45 6.58
C ILE A 158 4.92 -9.57 5.53
N LEU A 159 4.42 -10.76 5.87
CA LEU A 159 4.37 -11.90 4.96
C LEU A 159 3.55 -11.63 3.70
N ALA A 160 2.44 -10.90 3.83
CA ALA A 160 1.63 -10.46 2.71
C ALA A 160 2.40 -9.52 1.77
N THR A 161 3.21 -8.61 2.33
CA THR A 161 4.06 -7.71 1.52
C THR A 161 5.17 -8.47 0.81
N GLU A 162 5.76 -9.48 1.46
CA GLU A 162 6.73 -10.37 0.81
C GLU A 162 6.08 -11.17 -0.31
N LEU A 163 4.85 -11.64 -0.13
CA LEU A 163 4.08 -12.30 -1.17
C LEU A 163 3.80 -11.35 -2.34
N MET A 164 3.36 -10.12 -2.07
CA MET A 164 3.19 -9.09 -3.10
C MET A 164 4.50 -8.91 -3.88
N SER A 165 5.63 -8.77 -3.20
CA SER A 165 6.96 -8.64 -3.81
C SER A 165 7.31 -9.82 -4.72
N LYS A 166 7.10 -11.06 -4.26
CA LYS A 166 7.36 -12.27 -5.07
C LYS A 166 6.45 -12.37 -6.29
N VAL A 167 5.18 -12.02 -6.15
CA VAL A 167 4.24 -11.98 -7.28
C VAL A 167 4.71 -10.96 -8.31
N GLN A 168 5.14 -9.77 -7.88
CA GLN A 168 5.67 -8.74 -8.78
C GLN A 168 6.94 -9.19 -9.51
N ALA A 169 7.88 -9.81 -8.79
CA ALA A 169 9.09 -10.36 -9.39
C ALA A 169 8.77 -11.40 -10.48
N CYS A 170 7.79 -12.27 -10.24
CA CYS A 170 7.33 -13.28 -11.20
C CYS A 170 6.71 -12.63 -12.45
N ILE A 171 5.75 -11.72 -12.26
CA ILE A 171 5.10 -10.98 -13.36
C ILE A 171 6.13 -10.22 -14.19
N HIS A 172 7.06 -9.54 -13.54
CA HIS A 172 8.12 -8.80 -14.20
C HIS A 172 8.97 -9.70 -15.09
N THR A 173 9.37 -10.87 -14.57
CA THR A 173 10.15 -11.87 -15.32
C THR A 173 9.38 -12.39 -16.54
N ILE A 174 8.08 -12.68 -16.38
CA ILE A 174 7.22 -13.14 -17.48
C ILE A 174 7.13 -12.05 -18.58
N LYS A 175 6.83 -10.80 -18.21
CA LYS A 175 6.74 -9.67 -19.15
C LYS A 175 8.06 -9.45 -19.90
N GLN A 176 9.20 -9.57 -19.22
CA GLN A 176 10.51 -9.48 -19.87
C GLN A 176 10.73 -10.61 -20.89
N SER A 177 10.35 -11.85 -20.53
CA SER A 177 10.44 -13.01 -21.41
C SER A 177 9.57 -12.85 -22.66
N GLU A 178 8.31 -12.43 -22.49
CA GLU A 178 7.38 -12.17 -23.60
C GLU A 178 7.89 -11.08 -24.54
N SER A 179 8.42 -9.98 -24.00
CA SER A 179 9.01 -8.91 -24.80
C SER A 179 10.24 -9.39 -25.59
N ALA A 180 11.10 -10.20 -24.96
CA ALA A 180 12.26 -10.79 -25.62
C ALA A 180 11.86 -11.74 -26.76
N MET A 181 10.82 -12.57 -26.53
CA MET A 181 10.26 -13.44 -27.55
C MET A 181 9.68 -12.63 -28.72
N ALA A 182 8.85 -11.62 -28.45
CA ALA A 182 8.25 -10.77 -29.48
C ALA A 182 9.30 -10.08 -30.36
N LYS A 183 10.37 -9.52 -29.74
CA LYS A 183 11.51 -8.94 -30.48
C LYS A 183 12.19 -9.96 -31.38
N LYS A 184 12.40 -11.19 -30.89
CA LYS A 184 13.00 -12.27 -31.67
C LYS A 184 12.12 -12.68 -32.85
N TYR A 185 10.81 -12.77 -32.65
CA TYR A 185 9.84 -13.04 -33.73
C TYR A 185 9.89 -11.95 -34.80
N HIS A 186 9.83 -10.66 -34.43
CA HIS A 186 9.93 -9.57 -35.40
C HIS A 186 11.25 -9.57 -36.16
N SER A 187 12.38 -9.85 -35.48
CA SER A 187 13.68 -9.95 -36.16
C SER A 187 13.70 -11.06 -37.21
N ILE A 188 13.05 -12.21 -36.93
CA ILE A 188 12.91 -13.31 -37.89
C ILE A 188 11.99 -12.91 -39.06
N GLU A 189 10.87 -12.24 -38.80
CA GLU A 189 9.98 -11.74 -39.84
C GLU A 189 10.67 -10.75 -40.78
N GLU A 190 11.50 -9.85 -40.23
CA GLU A 190 12.31 -8.92 -41.02
C GLU A 190 13.28 -9.68 -41.94
N ILE A 191 14.03 -10.65 -41.41
CA ILE A 191 14.96 -11.49 -42.21
C ILE A 191 14.23 -12.20 -43.36
N ILE A 192 13.06 -12.79 -43.09
CA ILE A 192 12.26 -13.50 -44.11
C ILE A 192 11.75 -12.54 -45.18
N LYS A 193 11.36 -11.31 -44.81
CA LYS A 193 10.93 -10.28 -45.77
C LYS A 193 12.07 -9.83 -46.68
N THR A 194 13.28 -9.65 -46.16
CA THR A 194 14.44 -9.28 -46.98
C THR A 194 14.82 -10.37 -47.98
N GLN A 195 14.77 -11.65 -47.56
CA GLN A 195 15.07 -12.80 -48.43
C GLN A 195 14.04 -13.05 -49.55
N LYS A 196 12.81 -12.52 -49.43
CA LYS A 196 11.77 -12.64 -50.47
C LYS A 196 11.82 -11.52 -51.51
N ASN A 197 12.58 -10.46 -51.25
CA ASN A 197 12.72 -9.30 -52.14
C ASN A 197 14.06 -9.29 -52.90
N GLU A 198 14.88 -10.32 -52.72
CA GLU A 198 16.04 -10.70 -53.56
C GLU A 198 15.64 -11.83 -54.51
#